data_AF-A0A3D5BQA2-F1
#
_entry.id   AF-A0A3D5BQA2-F1
#
_cell.length_a   1.000
_cell.length_b   1.000
_cell.length_c   1.000
_cell.angle_alpha   90.00
_cell.angle_beta   90.00
_cell.angle_gamma   90.00
#
_symmetry.space_group_name_H-M   'P 1'
#
loop_
_entity.id
_entity.type
_entity.pdbx_description
1 polymer ?
#
loop_
_entity_poly.entity_id
_entity_poly.type
_entity_poly.pdbx_seq_one_letter_code
_entity_poly.pdbx_strand_id
1 'polypeptide(L)' 'NPGNVREAVLTVRPAAVDVHTGVEAPDGSKDPLRVRAFVREARAGFARAFPS' A
#
# COMPACT_ATOMS: atom_id res chain seq x y z
N ASN A 1 4.99 -0.10 2.75
CA ASN A 1 5.58 0.22 1.43
C ASN A 1 4.90 -0.66 0.37
N PRO A 2 5.11 -0.47 -0.94
CA PRO A 2 4.42 -1.28 -1.97
C PRO A 2 4.61 -2.79 -1.83
N GLY A 3 5.79 -3.25 -1.37
CA GLY A 3 6.13 -4.67 -1.30
C GLY A 3 5.42 -5.45 -0.20
N ASN A 4 4.90 -4.78 0.83
CA ASN A 4 4.30 -5.46 1.99
C ASN A 4 2.85 -5.07 2.30
N VAL A 5 2.33 -3.99 1.71
CA VAL A 5 1.02 -3.45 2.11
C VAL A 5 -0.12 -4.45 1.89
N ARG A 6 -0.06 -5.26 0.83
CA ARG A 6 -1.08 -6.29 0.58
C ARG A 6 -1.14 -7.32 1.69
N GLU A 7 0.00 -7.88 2.06
CA GLU A 7 0.10 -8.86 3.15
C GLU A 7 -0.33 -8.24 4.48
N ALA A 8 0.11 -7.00 4.77
CA ALA A 8 -0.29 -6.30 5.97
C ALA A 8 -1.83 -6.13 6.05
N VAL A 9 -2.49 -5.77 4.95
CA VAL A 9 -3.97 -5.69 4.91
C VAL A 9 -4.62 -7.06 5.13
N LEU A 10 -4.10 -8.12 4.50
CA LEU A 10 -4.67 -9.47 4.65
C LEU A 10 -4.53 -10.02 6.08
N THR A 11 -3.40 -9.74 6.72
CA THR A 11 -3.09 -10.25 8.06
C THR A 11 -3.81 -9.46 9.15
N VAL A 12 -3.78 -8.13 9.07
CA VAL A 12 -4.28 -7.25 10.14
C VAL A 12 -5.75 -6.88 9.94
N ARG A 13 -6.25 -6.89 8.69
CA ARG A 13 -7.60 -6.43 8.29
C ARG A 13 -7.94 -5.03 8.86
N PRO A 14 -7.08 -4.01 8.62
CA PRO A 14 -7.31 -2.66 9.14
C PRO A 14 -8.46 -1.96 8.39
N ALA A 15 -8.96 -0.86 8.93
CA ALA A 15 -9.92 0.01 8.23
C ALA A 15 -9.27 0.85 7.12
N ALA A 16 -7.99 1.21 7.27
CA ALA A 16 -7.21 1.99 6.31
C ALA A 16 -5.71 1.72 6.46
N VAL A 17 -4.91 2.12 5.46
CA VAL A 17 -3.44 2.11 5.50
C VAL A 17 -2.90 3.46 5.04
N ASP A 18 -1.81 3.92 5.67
CA ASP A 18 -1.09 5.14 5.32
C ASP A 18 0.39 4.83 5.05
N VAL A 19 1.07 5.66 4.24
CA VAL A 19 2.50 5.51 3.97
C VAL A 19 3.17 6.87 3.75
N HIS A 20 4.27 7.08 4.47
CA HIS A 20 5.12 8.26 4.30
C HIS A 20 6.35 7.95 3.42
N THR A 21 7.47 7.56 4.00
CA THR A 21 8.76 7.35 3.29
C THR A 21 8.78 6.12 2.37
N GLY A 22 7.88 5.16 2.61
CA GLY A 22 7.82 3.92 1.83
C GLY A 22 7.45 4.08 0.35
N VAL A 23 7.18 5.30 -0.11
CA VAL A 23 6.86 5.66 -1.51
C VAL A 23 7.69 6.84 -2.03
N GLU A 24 8.79 7.21 -1.36
CA GLU A 24 9.66 8.30 -1.77
C GLU A 24 10.76 7.86 -2.75
N ALA A 25 11.24 8.80 -3.56
CA ALA A 25 12.47 8.71 -4.34
C ALA A 25 13.68 9.08 -3.45
N PRO A 26 14.93 8.85 -3.92
CA PRO A 26 16.13 9.15 -3.12
C PRO A 26 16.28 10.60 -2.68
N ASP A 27 15.61 11.55 -3.35
CA ASP A 27 15.60 12.98 -3.03
C ASP A 27 14.51 13.38 -2.02
N GLY A 28 13.74 12.43 -1.50
CA GLY A 28 12.63 12.66 -0.57
C GLY A 28 11.32 13.09 -1.24
N SER A 29 11.31 13.30 -2.56
CA SER A 29 10.06 13.51 -3.30
C SER A 29 9.24 12.22 -3.39
N LYS A 30 7.93 12.31 -3.62
CA LYS A 30 7.09 11.12 -3.83
C LYS A 30 7.36 10.55 -5.22
N ASP A 31 7.77 9.29 -5.30
CA ASP A 31 7.94 8.58 -6.57
C ASP A 31 6.57 8.14 -7.11
N PRO A 32 6.11 8.66 -8.25
CA PRO A 32 4.79 8.32 -8.80
C PRO A 32 4.60 6.83 -9.08
N LEU A 33 5.66 6.09 -9.43
CA LEU A 33 5.58 4.65 -9.66
C LEU A 33 5.40 3.89 -8.35
N ARG A 34 6.11 4.28 -7.28
CA ARG A 34 5.94 3.67 -5.96
C ARG A 34 4.58 3.99 -5.35
N VAL A 35 4.08 5.21 -5.51
CA VAL A 35 2.72 5.59 -5.08
C VAL A 35 1.68 4.73 -5.79
N ARG A 36 1.76 4.60 -7.13
CA ARG A 36 0.85 3.74 -7.91
C ARG A 36 0.92 2.28 -7.47
N ALA A 37 2.12 1.75 -7.25
CA ALA A 37 2.30 0.39 -6.77
C ALA A 37 1.69 0.20 -5.38
N PHE A 38 1.89 1.13 -4.43
CA PHE A 38 1.29 1.06 -3.10
C PHE A 38 -0.24 1.04 -3.17
N VAL A 39 -0.86 1.94 -3.93
CA VAL A 39 -2.32 2.00 -4.08
C VAL A 39 -2.86 0.71 -4.70
N ARG A 40 -2.20 0.17 -5.72
CA ARG A 40 -2.60 -1.08 -6.37
C ARG A 40 -2.58 -2.26 -5.39
N GLU A 41 -1.47 -2.44 -4.67
CA GLU A 41 -1.32 -3.56 -3.72
C GLU A 41 -2.25 -3.42 -2.51
N ALA A 42 -2.45 -2.19 -2.00
CA ALA A 42 -3.40 -1.93 -0.93
C ALA A 42 -4.83 -2.28 -1.35
N ARG A 43 -5.28 -1.80 -2.53
CA ARG A 43 -6.61 -2.12 -3.08
C ARG A 43 -6.81 -3.62 -3.28
N ALA A 44 -5.80 -4.32 -3.81
CA ALA A 44 -5.86 -5.77 -3.96
C ALA A 44 -5.96 -6.49 -2.61
N GLY A 45 -5.27 -5.99 -1.58
CA GLY A 45 -5.41 -6.45 -0.20
C GLY A 45 -6.84 -6.29 0.32
N PHE A 46 -7.40 -5.08 0.21
CA PHE A 46 -8.75 -4.78 0.70
C PHE A 46 -9.83 -5.59 -0.03
N ALA A 47 -9.76 -5.68 -1.36
CA ALA A 47 -10.72 -6.45 -2.16
C ALA A 47 -10.76 -7.93 -1.76
N ARG A 48 -9.62 -8.50 -1.35
CA ARG A 48 -9.53 -9.88 -0.88
C ARG A 48 -9.87 -10.04 0.60
N ALA A 49 -9.50 -9.08 1.45
CA ALA A 49 -9.77 -9.10 2.88
C ALA A 49 -11.24 -8.83 3.22
N PHE A 50 -11.96 -8.10 2.36
CA PHE A 50 -13.35 -7.70 2.57
C PHE A 50 -14.16 -7.93 1.28
N PRO A 51 -14.43 -9.19 0.92
CA PRO A 51 -15.27 -9.50 -0.23
C PRO A 51 -16.73 -9.05 0.02
N SER A 52 -17.39 -8.63 -1.07
CA SER A 52 -18.81 -8.24 -1.10
C SER A 52 -19.73 -9.46 -1.09
#